data_AF-A0A5D2PDI4-F1
#
_entry.id   AF-A0A5D2PDI4-F1
#
_cell.length_a   1.000
_cell.length_b   1.000
_cell.length_c   1.000
_cell.angle_alpha   90.00
_cell.angle_beta   90.00
_cell.angle_gamma   90.00
#
_symmetry.space_group_name_H-M   'P 1'
#
loop_
_entity.id
_entity.type
_entity.pdbx_description
1 polymer ?
#
loop_
_entity_poly.entity_id
_entity_poly.type
_entity_poly.pdbx_seq_one_letter_code
_entity_poly.pdbx_strand_id
1 'polypeptide(L)'
;MRLPPHQSTAEIDIMVPFQMAAIKTISQEDKYFSGVSLRMPSFGITVKSSQVDLSKTKTNADGSSETSLDGWDGIALEYSVDWPLQLFFTKEVLSKYRTIFQYLLRLKRTQLELEKSWASVMHEGHADFARHHNDRMNHSTSQPRRQHFRPMWHVREHMAFLIRNLQFYIQVDVIEYQWDFLQSHIQNSNDFTELVTFHQEYLSALISQSFLDIGFVSRLLGSIMTLCLQFCWTIENQESSQNTCELERITEVSKPGSVYFHFVGSISNTRKNIMND
;
A
#
# COMPACT_ATOMS: atom_id res chain seq x y z
N MET A 1 -13.49 -1.63 0.93
CA MET A 1 -13.81 -1.89 2.36
C MET A 1 -13.46 -0.63 3.12
N ARG A 2 -14.43 0.23 3.45
CA ARG A 2 -14.12 1.65 3.74
C ARG A 2 -13.76 1.97 5.19
N LEU A 3 -14.14 1.13 6.15
CA LEU A 3 -13.83 1.35 7.56
C LEU A 3 -12.95 0.22 8.08
N PRO A 4 -11.87 0.52 8.83
CA PRO A 4 -11.17 -0.52 9.57
C PRO A 4 -12.17 -1.18 10.54
N PRO A 5 -12.09 -2.49 10.73
CA PRO A 5 -13.03 -3.21 11.57
C PRO A 5 -12.89 -2.81 13.04
N HIS A 6 -14.00 -2.89 13.78
CA HIS A 6 -14.12 -2.29 15.11
C HIS A 6 -13.24 -3.03 16.12
N GLN A 7 -12.39 -2.33 16.88
CA GLN A 7 -11.30 -2.91 17.68
C GLN A 7 -11.69 -4.09 18.60
N SER A 8 -12.93 -4.14 19.10
CA SER A 8 -13.44 -5.23 19.95
C SER A 8 -13.90 -6.49 19.19
N THR A 9 -14.24 -6.38 17.91
CA THR A 9 -14.68 -7.48 17.02
C THR A 9 -13.76 -7.67 15.83
N ALA A 10 -12.70 -6.87 15.72
CA ALA A 10 -11.98 -6.68 14.48
C ALA A 10 -11.32 -7.95 13.95
N GLU A 11 -10.81 -8.79 14.86
CA GLU A 11 -10.23 -10.08 14.53
C GLU A 11 -11.28 -11.03 13.93
N ILE A 12 -12.47 -11.09 14.53
CA ILE A 12 -13.59 -11.91 14.03
C ILE A 12 -14.10 -11.38 12.69
N ASP A 13 -14.24 -10.05 12.58
CA ASP A 13 -14.77 -9.36 11.40
C ASP A 13 -13.85 -9.46 10.17
N ILE A 14 -12.54 -9.65 10.36
CA ILE A 14 -11.58 -9.87 9.27
C ILE A 14 -11.41 -11.36 8.98
N MET A 15 -11.37 -12.20 10.02
CA MET A 15 -11.06 -13.62 9.88
C MET A 15 -12.09 -14.36 9.04
N VAL A 16 -13.39 -14.09 9.22
CA VAL A 16 -14.45 -14.77 8.46
C VAL A 16 -14.38 -14.40 6.97
N PRO A 17 -14.35 -13.11 6.56
CA PRO A 17 -14.16 -12.75 5.16
C PRO A 17 -12.86 -13.30 4.57
N PHE A 18 -11.77 -13.34 5.34
CA PHE A 18 -10.50 -13.89 4.89
C PHE A 18 -10.61 -15.39 4.59
N GLN A 19 -11.19 -16.18 5.50
CA GLN A 19 -11.43 -17.59 5.28
C GLN A 19 -12.36 -17.83 4.08
N MET A 20 -13.44 -17.05 3.94
CA MET A 20 -14.36 -17.16 2.81
C MET A 20 -13.69 -16.80 1.48
N ALA A 21 -12.83 -15.78 1.47
CA ALA A 21 -12.07 -15.41 0.28
C ALA A 21 -11.07 -16.51 -0.08
N ALA A 22 -10.35 -17.03 0.90
CA ALA A 22 -9.39 -18.11 0.71
C ALA A 22 -10.02 -19.39 0.18
N ILE A 23 -11.18 -19.81 0.71
CA ILE A 23 -11.92 -20.98 0.20
C ILE A 23 -12.33 -20.82 -1.27
N LYS A 24 -12.54 -19.58 -1.74
CA LYS A 24 -12.89 -19.30 -3.14
C LYS A 24 -11.67 -19.27 -4.07
N THR A 25 -10.49 -18.97 -3.55
CA THR A 25 -9.27 -18.76 -4.35
C THR A 25 -8.27 -19.91 -4.27
N ILE A 26 -8.29 -20.66 -3.17
CA ILE A 26 -7.39 -21.79 -2.93
C ILE A 26 -8.15 -23.07 -3.31
N SER A 27 -7.42 -24.06 -3.86
CA SER A 27 -8.01 -25.40 -4.05
C SER A 27 -8.54 -25.93 -2.71
N GLN A 28 -9.71 -26.58 -2.70
CA GLN A 28 -10.38 -27.05 -1.47
C GLN A 28 -9.52 -28.02 -0.61
N GLU A 29 -8.34 -28.42 -1.10
CA GLU A 29 -7.46 -29.43 -0.51
C GLU A 29 -6.12 -28.89 0.02
N ASP A 30 -5.89 -27.57 0.07
CA ASP A 30 -4.63 -27.06 0.63
C ASP A 30 -4.56 -27.24 2.16
N LYS A 31 -3.92 -28.33 2.58
CA LYS A 31 -3.67 -28.68 3.99
C LYS A 31 -2.94 -27.57 4.74
N TYR A 32 -2.10 -26.79 4.06
CA TYR A 32 -1.25 -25.78 4.70
C TYR A 32 -2.01 -24.49 5.05
N PHE A 33 -3.16 -24.24 4.41
CA PHE A 33 -3.98 -23.05 4.72
C PHE A 33 -4.53 -23.07 6.16
N SER A 34 -4.73 -24.25 6.74
CA SER A 34 -5.22 -24.40 8.12
C SER A 34 -4.35 -23.71 9.17
N GLY A 35 -3.06 -23.50 8.88
CA GLY A 35 -2.15 -22.78 9.76
C GLY A 35 -2.12 -21.26 9.58
N VAL A 36 -2.84 -20.71 8.61
CA VAL A 36 -2.84 -19.28 8.31
C VAL A 36 -3.92 -18.56 9.11
N SER A 37 -3.55 -17.50 9.83
CA SER A 37 -4.50 -16.61 10.50
C SER A 37 -4.13 -15.14 10.30
N LEU A 38 -5.14 -14.27 10.36
CA LEU A 38 -4.94 -12.82 10.39
C LEU A 38 -5.13 -12.33 11.81
N ARG A 39 -4.13 -11.60 12.32
CA ARG A 39 -4.20 -10.91 13.61
C ARG A 39 -4.37 -9.41 13.34
N MET A 40 -5.23 -8.77 14.13
CA MET A 40 -5.24 -7.31 14.25
C MET A 40 -4.76 -6.97 15.67
N PRO A 41 -3.55 -6.43 15.86
CA PRO A 41 -3.09 -5.98 17.15
C PRO A 41 -4.02 -4.85 17.59
N SER A 42 -4.68 -5.07 18.72
CA SER A 42 -5.43 -4.04 19.42
C SER A 42 -4.43 -2.98 19.86
N PHE A 43 -4.43 -1.82 19.20
CA PHE A 43 -3.65 -0.68 19.67
C PHE A 43 -4.27 -0.17 20.97
N GLY A 44 -3.72 -0.63 22.09
CA GLY A 44 -3.77 0.01 23.41
C GLY A 44 -5.14 0.47 23.91
N ILE A 45 -5.91 -0.44 24.52
CA ILE A 45 -6.48 -0.11 25.83
C ILE A 45 -5.55 -0.76 26.85
N THR A 46 -4.59 0.02 27.38
CA THR A 46 -4.09 -0.28 28.72
C THR A 46 -5.23 -0.01 29.68
N VAL A 47 -6.10 -1.00 29.89
CA VAL A 47 -6.90 -1.03 31.12
C VAL A 47 -5.87 -1.23 32.22
N LYS A 48 -5.47 -0.13 32.85
CA LYS A 48 -4.83 -0.17 34.16
C LYS A 48 -5.83 -0.85 35.09
N SER A 49 -5.75 -2.17 35.19
CA SER A 49 -6.26 -2.86 36.36
C SER A 49 -5.38 -2.42 37.52
N SER A 50 -6.01 -1.67 38.41
CA SER A 50 -5.44 -1.10 39.61
C SER A 50 -4.76 -2.16 40.47
N GLN A 51 -3.44 -2.09 40.58
CA GLN A 51 -2.76 -2.36 41.85
C GLN A 51 -1.55 -1.44 41.99
N VAL A 52 -1.54 -0.78 43.14
CA VAL A 52 -0.61 0.24 43.60
C VAL A 52 0.74 -0.42 43.87
N ASP A 53 1.83 0.07 43.26
CA ASP A 53 3.02 0.46 44.03
C ASP A 53 4.09 1.19 43.19
N LEU A 54 4.82 2.01 43.91
CA LEU A 54 5.61 3.16 43.49
C LEU A 54 7.05 2.78 43.10
N SER A 55 7.56 3.22 41.94
CA SER A 55 8.92 3.76 41.82
C SER A 55 9.13 4.50 40.49
N LYS A 56 9.63 5.74 40.61
CA LYS A 56 9.94 6.68 39.52
C LYS A 56 11.27 6.32 38.87
N THR A 57 11.29 6.20 37.55
CA THR A 57 12.49 6.55 36.74
C THR A 57 12.04 7.22 35.45
N LYS A 58 12.43 8.48 35.28
CA LYS A 58 12.22 9.28 34.08
C LYS A 58 13.29 8.91 33.05
N THR A 59 12.88 8.49 31.86
CA THR A 59 13.70 8.56 30.64
C THR A 59 12.83 9.08 29.51
N ASN A 60 13.27 10.20 28.93
CA ASN A 60 12.59 10.93 27.87
C ASN A 60 12.44 10.06 26.62
N ALA A 61 11.21 9.80 26.20
CA ALA A 61 10.90 9.20 24.92
C ALA A 61 10.74 10.32 23.89
N ASP A 62 11.60 10.26 22.90
CA ASP A 62 11.68 11.11 21.72
C ASP A 62 10.38 11.02 20.90
N GLY A 63 9.95 12.16 20.36
CA GLY A 63 8.66 12.32 19.70
C GLY A 63 8.62 11.60 18.36
N SER A 64 8.04 10.39 18.34
CA SER A 64 7.55 9.81 17.09
C SER A 64 6.28 10.52 16.68
N SER A 65 6.38 11.36 15.67
CA SER A 65 5.26 11.95 14.93
C SER A 65 4.16 10.91 14.67
N GLU A 66 3.04 11.06 15.36
CA GLU A 66 1.80 10.32 15.13
C GLU A 66 1.24 10.70 13.76
N THR A 67 1.77 10.10 12.70
CA THR A 67 0.97 9.85 11.50
C THR A 67 -0.14 8.92 11.95
N SER A 68 -1.38 9.40 11.99
CA SER A 68 -2.58 8.63 12.35
C SER A 68 -2.48 7.22 11.75
N LEU A 69 -2.18 6.23 12.60
CA LEU A 69 -2.05 4.84 12.20
C LEU A 69 -3.37 4.42 11.58
N ASP A 70 -3.35 4.15 10.28
CA ASP A 70 -4.54 3.67 9.60
C ASP A 70 -4.89 2.31 10.21
N GLY A 71 -6.15 2.05 10.53
CA GLY A 71 -6.53 0.81 11.23
C GLY A 71 -6.08 -0.45 10.48
N TRP A 72 -5.83 -0.34 9.18
CA TRP A 72 -5.29 -1.40 8.32
C TRP A 72 -3.79 -1.67 8.50
N ASP A 73 -2.99 -0.71 8.98
CA ASP A 73 -1.55 -0.88 9.22
C ASP A 73 -1.28 -1.89 10.35
N GLY A 74 -2.29 -2.18 11.20
CA GLY A 74 -2.21 -3.22 12.22
C GLY A 74 -2.27 -4.63 11.66
N ILE A 75 -2.94 -4.88 10.54
CA ILE A 75 -3.25 -6.24 10.08
C ILE A 75 -1.95 -7.02 9.84
N ALA A 76 -1.82 -8.17 10.47
CA ALA A 76 -0.65 -9.02 10.41
C ALA A 76 -1.04 -10.45 10.04
N LEU A 77 -0.29 -11.07 9.14
CA LEU A 77 -0.39 -12.49 8.87
C LEU A 77 0.38 -13.27 9.93
N GLU A 78 -0.23 -14.34 10.42
CA GLU A 78 0.41 -15.33 11.27
C GLU A 78 0.30 -16.71 10.65
N TYR A 79 1.32 -17.53 10.90
CA TYR A 79 1.39 -18.88 10.39
C TYR A 79 1.84 -19.83 11.50
N SER A 80 0.99 -20.81 11.84
CA SER A 80 1.33 -21.88 12.77
C SER A 80 2.08 -22.99 12.03
N VAL A 81 3.35 -23.15 12.36
CA VAL A 81 4.22 -24.18 11.78
C VAL A 81 4.35 -25.33 12.76
N ASP A 82 4.09 -26.55 12.30
CA ASP A 82 4.30 -27.76 13.10
C ASP A 82 5.77 -28.14 13.18
N TRP A 83 6.13 -28.84 14.26
CA TRP A 83 7.43 -29.50 14.34
C TRP A 83 7.52 -30.61 13.26
N PRO A 84 8.65 -30.79 12.55
CA PRO A 84 9.98 -30.20 12.76
C PRO A 84 10.27 -28.90 11.99
N LEU A 85 9.33 -28.42 11.15
CA LEU A 85 9.56 -27.27 10.27
C LEU A 85 9.81 -25.95 11.01
N GLN A 86 9.49 -25.88 12.30
CA GLN A 86 9.83 -24.75 13.18
C GLN A 86 11.34 -24.46 13.24
N LEU A 87 12.20 -25.46 12.98
CA LEU A 87 13.65 -25.27 12.90
C LEU A 87 14.05 -24.39 11.70
N PHE A 88 13.25 -24.45 10.63
CA PHE A 88 13.44 -23.64 9.43
C PHE A 88 12.67 -22.32 9.51
N PHE A 89 11.40 -22.37 9.90
CA PHE A 89 10.53 -21.20 10.07
C PHE A 89 10.57 -20.68 11.50
N THR A 90 11.67 -20.04 11.86
CA THR A 90 11.82 -19.39 13.17
C THR A 90 10.88 -18.19 13.32
N LYS A 91 10.69 -17.72 14.56
CA LYS A 91 9.91 -16.51 14.83
C LYS A 91 10.47 -15.27 14.11
N GLU A 92 11.78 -15.20 13.94
CA GLU A 92 12.43 -14.10 13.21
C GLU A 92 12.08 -14.14 11.72
N VAL A 93 12.16 -15.32 11.12
CA VAL A 93 11.77 -15.57 9.72
C VAL A 93 10.30 -15.17 9.49
N LEU A 94 9.39 -15.63 10.34
CA LEU A 94 7.97 -15.28 10.24
C LEU A 94 7.72 -13.77 10.43
N SER A 95 8.52 -13.10 11.27
CA SER A 95 8.44 -11.63 11.43
C SER A 95 8.85 -10.88 10.15
N LYS A 96 9.85 -11.38 9.42
CA LYS A 96 10.25 -10.81 8.11
C LYS A 96 9.12 -10.96 7.08
N TYR A 97 8.53 -12.15 6.97
CA TYR A 97 7.37 -12.38 6.11
C TYR A 97 6.18 -11.48 6.46
N ARG A 98 5.89 -11.30 7.76
CA ARG A 98 4.84 -10.39 8.23
C ARG A 98 5.08 -8.96 7.76
N THR A 99 6.32 -8.48 7.86
CA THR A 99 6.70 -7.12 7.44
C THR A 99 6.47 -6.94 5.94
N ILE A 100 6.90 -7.92 5.14
CA ILE A 100 6.68 -7.92 3.68
C ILE A 100 5.18 -7.94 3.37
N PHE A 101 4.40 -8.81 4.04
CA PHE A 101 2.96 -8.90 3.85
C PHE A 101 2.25 -7.57 4.14
N GLN A 102 2.57 -6.91 5.25
CA GLN A 102 1.97 -5.63 5.62
C GLN A 102 2.22 -4.55 4.56
N TYR A 103 3.44 -4.50 4.04
CA TYR A 103 3.80 -3.58 2.97
C TYR A 103 3.00 -3.87 1.69
N LEU A 104 2.96 -5.13 1.25
CA LEU A 104 2.20 -5.54 0.06
C LEU A 104 0.70 -5.27 0.22
N LEU A 105 0.15 -5.51 1.41
CA LEU A 105 -1.25 -5.25 1.71
C LEU A 105 -1.58 -3.76 1.58
N ARG A 106 -0.74 -2.89 2.16
CA ARG A 106 -0.88 -1.43 2.05
C ARG A 106 -0.77 -0.94 0.62
N LEU A 107 0.19 -1.47 -0.14
CA LEU A 107 0.38 -1.14 -1.55
C LEU A 107 -0.84 -1.57 -2.37
N LYS A 108 -1.33 -2.80 -2.18
CA LYS A 108 -2.49 -3.32 -2.89
C LYS A 108 -3.76 -2.54 -2.56
N ARG A 109 -3.96 -2.17 -1.30
CA ARG A 109 -5.09 -1.34 -0.89
C ARG A 109 -5.04 0.04 -1.54
N THR A 110 -3.87 0.68 -1.56
CA THR A 110 -3.70 1.98 -2.21
C THR A 110 -4.08 1.92 -3.69
N GLN A 111 -3.63 0.87 -4.40
CA GLN A 111 -4.03 0.61 -5.78
C GLN A 111 -5.56 0.49 -5.92
N LEU A 112 -6.18 -0.36 -5.11
CA LEU A 112 -7.63 -0.63 -5.21
C LEU A 112 -8.48 0.60 -4.91
N GLU A 113 -8.10 1.44 -3.94
CA GLU A 113 -8.84 2.67 -3.66
C GLU A 113 -8.66 3.72 -4.77
N LEU A 114 -7.48 3.82 -5.41
CA LEU A 114 -7.28 4.67 -6.60
C LEU A 114 -8.10 4.21 -7.82
N GLU A 115 -8.31 2.90 -7.97
CA GLU A 115 -9.16 2.32 -9.02
C GLU A 115 -10.65 2.53 -8.70
N LYS A 116 -11.05 2.33 -7.44
CA LYS A 116 -12.43 2.51 -6.97
C LYS A 116 -12.90 3.96 -7.04
N SER A 117 -12.09 4.90 -6.55
CA SER A 117 -12.39 6.33 -6.62
C SER A 117 -12.63 6.77 -8.07
N TRP A 118 -11.82 6.24 -9.00
CA TRP A 118 -11.99 6.49 -10.43
C TRP A 118 -13.31 5.95 -10.99
N ALA A 119 -13.67 4.70 -10.66
CA ALA A 119 -14.93 4.10 -11.10
C ALA A 119 -16.16 4.91 -10.62
N SER A 120 -16.10 5.44 -9.39
CA SER A 120 -17.16 6.30 -8.82
C SER A 120 -17.33 7.58 -9.63
N VAL A 121 -16.25 8.32 -9.87
CA VAL A 121 -16.26 9.59 -10.61
C VAL A 121 -16.68 9.38 -12.07
N MET A 122 -16.25 8.30 -12.71
CA MET A 122 -16.69 7.98 -14.08
C MET A 122 -18.20 7.74 -14.16
N HIS A 123 -18.76 6.98 -13.22
CA HIS A 123 -20.19 6.65 -13.23
C HIS A 123 -21.05 7.91 -13.06
N GLU A 124 -20.63 8.84 -12.20
CA GLU A 124 -21.31 10.12 -12.01
C GLU A 124 -21.17 11.03 -13.24
N GLY A 125 -19.99 11.12 -13.85
CA GLY A 125 -19.78 11.89 -15.08
C GLY A 125 -20.64 11.42 -16.25
N HIS A 126 -20.91 10.12 -16.36
CA HIS A 126 -21.85 9.55 -17.33
C HIS A 126 -23.31 9.88 -17.01
N ALA A 127 -23.71 9.81 -15.73
CA ALA A 127 -25.05 10.17 -15.28
C ALA A 127 -25.35 11.66 -15.53
N ASP A 128 -24.39 12.54 -15.24
CA ASP A 128 -24.49 13.98 -15.50
C ASP A 128 -24.54 14.30 -17.00
N PHE A 129 -23.83 13.53 -17.85
CA PHE A 129 -23.95 13.67 -19.30
C PHE A 129 -25.34 13.31 -19.81
N ALA A 130 -25.92 12.21 -19.32
CA ALA A 130 -27.28 11.81 -19.67
C ALA A 130 -28.34 12.84 -19.21
N ARG A 131 -28.17 13.41 -18.01
CA ARG A 131 -29.03 14.50 -17.49
C ARG A 131 -28.94 15.78 -18.32
N HIS A 132 -27.72 16.21 -18.67
CA HIS A 132 -27.51 17.40 -19.51
C HIS A 132 -28.03 17.26 -20.94
N HIS A 133 -28.09 16.05 -21.50
CA HIS A 133 -28.71 15.82 -22.81
C HIS A 133 -30.23 16.12 -22.76
N ASN A 134 -30.90 15.79 -21.66
CA ASN A 134 -32.31 16.15 -21.45
C ASN A 134 -32.50 17.65 -21.16
N ASP A 135 -31.62 18.28 -20.37
CA ASP A 135 -31.72 19.71 -20.04
C ASP A 135 -31.37 20.65 -21.20
N ARG A 136 -30.59 20.21 -22.20
CA ARG A 136 -30.37 21.00 -23.44
C ARG A 136 -31.64 21.20 -24.25
N MET A 137 -32.68 20.39 -24.04
CA MET A 137 -34.02 20.61 -24.59
C MET A 137 -34.74 21.78 -23.88
N ASN A 138 -34.31 22.15 -22.66
CA ASN A 138 -34.87 23.17 -21.80
C ASN A 138 -33.80 24.23 -21.46
N HIS A 139 -33.42 25.08 -22.44
CA HIS A 139 -32.52 26.25 -22.34
C HIS A 139 -32.04 26.73 -20.95
N SER A 140 -31.19 25.96 -20.27
CA SER A 140 -30.61 26.30 -18.96
C SER A 140 -29.10 26.07 -18.98
N THR A 141 -28.33 27.15 -18.98
CA THR A 141 -26.87 27.12 -19.09
C THR A 141 -26.23 26.89 -17.71
N SER A 142 -25.95 25.64 -17.33
CA SER A 142 -25.14 25.29 -16.16
C SER A 142 -23.87 24.55 -16.58
N GLN A 143 -22.80 25.30 -16.90
CA GLN A 143 -21.54 24.76 -17.40
C GLN A 143 -20.29 24.84 -16.46
N PRO A 144 -20.35 24.91 -15.12
CA PRO A 144 -19.12 25.02 -14.31
C PRO A 144 -18.50 23.69 -13.84
N ARG A 145 -19.27 22.58 -13.74
CA ARG A 145 -18.78 21.35 -13.08
C ARG A 145 -17.65 20.64 -13.84
N ARG A 146 -17.67 20.63 -15.17
CA ARG A 146 -16.71 19.83 -15.98
C ARG A 146 -15.29 20.40 -16.10
N GLN A 147 -15.07 21.68 -15.80
CA GLN A 147 -13.75 22.30 -15.96
C GLN A 147 -12.83 22.10 -14.73
N HIS A 148 -13.41 21.97 -13.54
CA HIS A 148 -12.67 21.87 -12.27
C HIS A 148 -12.03 20.49 -12.04
N PHE A 149 -12.51 19.43 -12.69
CA PHE A 149 -11.92 18.08 -12.58
C PHE A 149 -10.71 17.84 -13.51
N ARG A 150 -10.42 18.79 -14.42
CA ARG A 150 -9.33 18.66 -15.41
C ARG A 150 -7.90 18.75 -14.84
N PRO A 151 -7.61 19.44 -13.74
CA PRO A 151 -6.29 19.33 -13.13
C PRO A 151 -6.15 18.07 -12.28
N MET A 152 -7.25 17.65 -11.63
CA MET A 152 -7.27 16.54 -10.69
C MET A 152 -7.00 15.18 -11.35
N TRP A 153 -7.44 14.96 -12.60
CA TRP A 153 -7.20 13.69 -13.30
C TRP A 153 -5.72 13.47 -13.63
N HIS A 154 -5.00 14.53 -13.97
CA HIS A 154 -3.57 14.41 -14.26
C HIS A 154 -2.82 13.91 -13.03
N VAL A 155 -3.10 14.52 -11.87
CA VAL A 155 -2.50 14.12 -10.60
C VAL A 155 -2.86 12.67 -10.26
N ARG A 156 -4.15 12.30 -10.40
CA ARG A 156 -4.62 10.92 -10.21
C ARG A 156 -3.88 9.93 -11.09
N GLU A 157 -3.72 10.24 -12.36
CA GLU A 157 -3.09 9.32 -13.31
C GLU A 157 -1.62 9.11 -12.98
N HIS A 158 -0.91 10.18 -12.58
CA HIS A 158 0.46 10.05 -12.09
C HIS A 158 0.55 9.20 -10.81
N MET A 159 -0.36 9.39 -9.85
CA MET A 159 -0.42 8.56 -8.64
C MET A 159 -0.69 7.09 -8.96
N ALA A 160 -1.69 6.81 -9.81
CA ALA A 160 -2.06 5.45 -10.21
C ALA A 160 -0.95 4.78 -11.02
N PHE A 161 -0.30 5.51 -11.92
CA PHE A 161 0.85 5.02 -12.67
C PHE A 161 2.00 4.64 -11.74
N LEU A 162 2.36 5.51 -10.79
CA LEU A 162 3.42 5.24 -9.83
C LEU A 162 3.14 3.98 -9.00
N ILE A 163 1.95 3.88 -8.41
CA ILE A 163 1.56 2.72 -7.58
C ILE A 163 1.52 1.43 -8.40
N ARG A 164 1.01 1.48 -9.64
CA ARG A 164 0.98 0.31 -10.52
C ARG A 164 2.37 -0.17 -10.91
N ASN A 165 3.28 0.74 -11.28
CA ASN A 165 4.64 0.37 -11.65
C ASN A 165 5.40 -0.18 -10.43
N LEU A 166 5.21 0.42 -9.26
CA LEU A 166 5.81 -0.09 -8.02
C LEU A 166 5.31 -1.50 -7.70
N GLN A 167 4.00 -1.74 -7.80
CA GLN A 167 3.42 -3.07 -7.59
C GLN A 167 3.97 -4.09 -8.60
N PHE A 168 4.04 -3.72 -9.87
CA PHE A 168 4.57 -4.59 -10.92
C PHE A 168 6.03 -4.97 -10.68
N TYR A 169 6.88 -3.98 -10.37
CA TYR A 169 8.28 -4.20 -10.02
C TYR A 169 8.43 -5.16 -8.84
N ILE A 170 7.73 -4.90 -7.73
CA ILE A 170 7.83 -5.77 -6.53
C ILE A 170 7.35 -7.18 -6.85
N GLN A 171 6.30 -7.34 -7.65
CA GLN A 171 5.74 -8.66 -7.93
C GLN A 171 6.64 -9.46 -8.87
N VAL A 172 7.02 -8.89 -10.02
CA VAL A 172 7.72 -9.62 -11.09
C VAL A 172 9.22 -9.60 -10.87
N ASP A 173 9.81 -8.42 -10.71
CA ASP A 173 11.27 -8.28 -10.69
C ASP A 173 11.88 -8.64 -9.33
N VAL A 174 11.07 -8.64 -8.26
CA VAL A 174 11.53 -8.99 -6.91
C VAL A 174 10.96 -10.33 -6.46
N ILE A 175 9.65 -10.46 -6.27
CA ILE A 175 9.06 -11.68 -5.67
C ILE A 175 9.22 -12.89 -6.60
N GLU A 176 8.75 -12.81 -7.85
CA GLU A 176 8.83 -13.94 -8.79
C GLU A 176 10.28 -14.33 -9.06
N TYR A 177 11.15 -13.36 -9.36
CA TYR A 177 12.57 -13.62 -9.59
C TYR A 177 13.28 -14.27 -8.40
N GLN A 178 13.13 -13.73 -7.19
CA GLN A 178 13.78 -14.28 -5.99
C GLN A 178 13.20 -15.65 -5.62
N TRP A 179 11.90 -15.87 -5.87
CA TRP A 179 11.26 -17.17 -5.63
C TRP A 179 11.83 -18.24 -6.56
N ASP A 180 11.93 -17.96 -7.87
CA ASP A 180 12.51 -18.89 -8.84
C ASP A 180 13.98 -19.21 -8.51
N PHE A 181 14.72 -18.20 -8.06
CA PHE A 181 16.09 -18.37 -7.59
C PHE A 181 16.16 -19.30 -6.38
N LEU A 182 15.37 -19.05 -5.33
CA LEU A 182 15.30 -19.90 -4.13
C LEU A 182 14.89 -21.33 -4.50
N GLN A 183 13.85 -21.49 -5.32
CA GLN A 183 13.34 -22.79 -5.73
C GLN A 183 14.42 -23.62 -6.45
N SER A 184 15.22 -22.98 -7.31
CA SER A 184 16.34 -23.63 -7.99
C SER A 184 17.40 -24.12 -6.99
N HIS A 185 17.69 -23.36 -5.94
CA HIS A 185 18.67 -23.76 -4.92
C HIS A 185 18.13 -24.88 -4.03
N ILE A 186 16.85 -24.82 -3.65
CA ILE A 186 16.19 -25.87 -2.86
C ILE A 186 16.20 -27.21 -3.61
N GLN A 187 15.99 -27.21 -4.93
CA GLN A 187 15.98 -28.44 -5.73
C GLN A 187 17.37 -29.08 -5.88
N ASN A 188 18.43 -28.29 -5.81
CA ASN A 188 19.81 -28.75 -6.02
C ASN A 188 20.56 -29.05 -4.71
N SER A 189 20.10 -28.51 -3.58
CA SER A 189 20.73 -28.71 -2.27
C SER A 189 20.26 -30.00 -1.59
N ASN A 190 21.19 -30.66 -0.90
CA ASN A 190 20.92 -31.82 -0.05
C ASN A 190 21.30 -31.57 1.42
N ASP A 191 21.70 -30.34 1.77
CA ASP A 191 22.10 -29.96 3.13
C ASP A 191 21.09 -28.98 3.74
N PHE A 192 20.58 -29.34 4.91
CA PHE A 192 19.64 -28.50 5.65
C PHE A 192 20.23 -27.12 5.99
N THR A 193 21.52 -27.06 6.33
CA THR A 193 22.18 -25.79 6.71
C THR A 193 22.26 -24.84 5.51
N GLU A 194 22.55 -25.39 4.34
CA GLU A 194 22.57 -24.68 3.07
C GLU A 194 21.17 -24.13 2.72
N LEU A 195 20.12 -24.96 2.85
CA LEU A 195 18.73 -24.55 2.64
C LEU A 195 18.31 -23.38 3.54
N VAL A 196 18.69 -23.42 4.83
CA VAL A 196 18.42 -22.32 5.77
C VAL A 196 19.12 -21.04 5.32
N THR A 197 20.35 -21.15 4.82
CA THR A 197 21.13 -20.00 4.35
C THR A 197 20.50 -19.36 3.12
N PHE A 198 20.13 -20.16 2.10
CA PHE A 198 19.46 -19.65 0.90
C PHE A 198 18.12 -18.98 1.22
N HIS A 199 17.37 -19.52 2.19
CA HIS A 199 16.12 -18.91 2.62
C HIS A 199 16.30 -17.56 3.31
N GLN A 200 17.35 -17.43 4.14
CA GLN A 200 17.69 -16.16 4.77
C GLN A 200 18.16 -15.12 3.74
N GLU A 201 18.93 -15.53 2.75
CA GLU A 201 19.35 -14.68 1.62
C GLU A 201 18.15 -14.23 0.80
N TYR A 202 17.23 -15.14 0.47
CA TYR A 202 15.96 -14.84 -0.19
C TYR A 202 15.16 -13.75 0.56
N LEU A 203 14.96 -13.92 1.87
CA LEU A 203 14.23 -12.93 2.67
C LEU A 203 14.95 -11.58 2.74
N SER A 204 16.28 -11.60 2.84
CA SER A 204 17.09 -10.37 2.86
C SER A 204 17.03 -9.64 1.51
N ALA A 205 17.03 -10.40 0.41
CA ALA A 205 16.84 -9.88 -0.93
C ALA A 205 15.44 -9.27 -1.11
N LEU A 206 14.39 -9.94 -0.65
CA LEU A 206 13.02 -9.39 -0.71
C LEU A 206 12.90 -8.07 0.05
N ILE A 207 13.44 -7.99 1.27
CA ILE A 207 13.39 -6.77 2.09
C ILE A 207 14.16 -5.63 1.42
N SER A 208 15.38 -5.90 0.96
CA SER A 208 16.25 -4.88 0.37
C SER A 208 15.75 -4.39 -0.99
N GLN A 209 15.40 -5.30 -1.89
CA GLN A 209 14.91 -4.96 -3.23
C GLN A 209 13.49 -4.38 -3.19
N SER A 210 12.71 -4.62 -2.14
CA SER A 210 11.44 -3.93 -1.90
C SER A 210 11.60 -2.56 -1.20
N PHE A 211 12.84 -2.10 -0.99
CA PHE A 211 13.19 -0.83 -0.33
C PHE A 211 12.75 -0.71 1.14
N LEU A 212 12.56 -1.84 1.83
CA LEU A 212 12.08 -1.86 3.21
C LEU A 212 13.19 -1.61 4.25
N ASP A 213 14.43 -1.93 3.93
CA ASP A 213 15.61 -1.69 4.77
C ASP A 213 16.13 -0.25 4.69
N ILE A 214 15.90 0.44 3.57
CA ILE A 214 16.29 1.84 3.40
C ILE A 214 15.24 2.74 4.04
N GLY A 215 15.47 3.13 5.30
CA GLY A 215 14.51 3.87 6.13
C GLY A 215 14.01 5.21 5.55
N PHE A 216 14.77 5.90 4.68
CA PHE A 216 14.27 7.08 3.98
C PHE A 216 13.28 6.71 2.86
N VAL A 217 13.63 5.74 2.01
CA VAL A 217 12.81 5.33 0.87
C VAL A 217 11.52 4.67 1.34
N SER A 218 11.59 3.78 2.33
CA SER A 218 10.42 3.17 2.96
C SER A 218 9.43 4.21 3.48
N ARG A 219 9.90 5.23 4.21
CA ARG A 219 9.07 6.34 4.71
C ARG A 219 8.49 7.19 3.58
N LEU A 220 9.27 7.44 2.52
CA LEU A 220 8.81 8.19 1.36
C LEU A 220 7.69 7.44 0.63
N LEU A 221 7.87 6.15 0.35
CA LEU A 221 6.85 5.31 -0.27
C LEU A 221 5.59 5.20 0.61
N GLY A 222 5.79 5.06 1.93
CA GLY A 222 4.72 5.13 2.92
C GLY A 222 3.91 6.43 2.83
N SER A 223 4.61 7.57 2.75
CA SER A 223 4.01 8.90 2.63
C SER A 223 3.26 9.07 1.31
N ILE A 224 3.83 8.60 0.20
CA ILE A 224 3.18 8.60 -1.12
C ILE A 224 1.88 7.80 -1.08
N MET A 225 1.90 6.59 -0.51
CA MET A 225 0.69 5.77 -0.36
C MET A 225 -0.37 6.48 0.49
N THR A 226 0.02 7.13 1.58
CA THR A 226 -0.90 7.93 2.41
C THR A 226 -1.50 9.10 1.62
N LEU A 227 -0.69 9.83 0.84
CA LEU A 227 -1.16 10.92 -0.01
C LEU A 227 -2.15 10.43 -1.07
N CYS A 228 -1.90 9.27 -1.69
CA CYS A 228 -2.83 8.64 -2.63
C CYS A 228 -4.18 8.34 -1.97
N LEU A 229 -4.18 7.79 -0.74
CA LEU A 229 -5.40 7.49 0.00
C LEU A 229 -6.15 8.77 0.42
N GLN A 230 -5.44 9.79 0.90
CA GLN A 230 -6.02 11.10 1.22
C GLN A 230 -6.64 11.76 -0.01
N PHE A 231 -5.99 11.63 -1.17
CA PHE A 231 -6.51 12.10 -2.44
C PHE A 231 -7.82 11.40 -2.81
N CYS A 232 -7.88 10.06 -2.72
CA CYS A 232 -9.11 9.31 -2.95
C CYS A 232 -10.25 9.78 -2.03
N TRP A 233 -9.97 9.96 -0.74
CA TRP A 233 -10.95 10.45 0.22
C TRP A 233 -11.42 11.88 -0.10
N THR A 234 -10.50 12.76 -0.50
CA THR A 234 -10.82 14.15 -0.86
C THR A 234 -11.71 14.22 -2.10
N ILE A 235 -11.46 13.38 -3.11
CA ILE A 235 -12.31 13.29 -4.29
C ILE A 235 -13.71 12.79 -3.91
N GLU A 236 -13.79 11.69 -3.15
CA GLU A 236 -15.06 11.11 -2.70
C GLU A 236 -15.87 12.08 -1.82
N ASN A 237 -15.20 12.96 -1.06
CA ASN A 237 -15.86 13.92 -0.17
C ASN A 237 -16.15 15.28 -0.82
N GLN A 238 -15.39 15.73 -1.83
CA GLN A 238 -15.72 16.96 -2.57
C GLN A 238 -17.04 16.84 -3.35
N GLU A 239 -17.46 15.62 -3.72
CA GLU A 239 -18.82 15.35 -4.20
C GLU A 239 -19.91 15.78 -3.17
N SER A 240 -19.57 15.83 -1.87
CA SER A 240 -20.49 16.20 -0.79
C SER A 240 -20.44 17.67 -0.34
N SER A 241 -19.37 18.42 -0.63
CA SER A 241 -19.18 19.79 -0.12
C SER A 241 -18.57 20.73 -1.16
N GLN A 242 -19.36 21.67 -1.68
CA GLN A 242 -18.89 22.80 -2.49
C GLN A 242 -18.04 23.74 -1.61
N ASN A 243 -16.71 23.71 -1.71
CA ASN A 243 -15.84 24.83 -1.28
C ASN A 243 -14.52 24.81 -2.06
N THR A 244 -14.24 25.91 -2.76
CA THR A 244 -13.32 26.00 -3.91
C THR A 244 -12.02 26.78 -3.69
N CYS A 245 -11.67 27.17 -2.46
CA CYS A 245 -10.64 28.21 -2.27
C CYS A 245 -9.20 27.70 -1.97
N GLU A 246 -9.03 26.47 -1.46
CA GLU A 246 -7.68 25.94 -1.10
C GLU A 246 -6.89 25.38 -2.30
N LEU A 247 -7.54 25.16 -3.45
CA LEU A 247 -7.00 24.33 -4.54
C LEU A 247 -6.09 25.07 -5.54
N GLU A 248 -6.21 26.40 -5.66
CA GLU A 248 -5.35 27.19 -6.56
C GLU A 248 -3.89 27.24 -6.06
N ARG A 249 -3.67 27.20 -4.74
CA ARG A 249 -2.32 27.24 -4.15
C ARG A 249 -1.49 25.99 -4.40
N ILE A 250 -2.10 24.82 -4.50
CA ILE A 250 -1.39 23.55 -4.78
C ILE A 250 -1.03 23.44 -6.27
N THR A 251 -1.87 24.02 -7.13
CA THR A 251 -1.71 23.98 -8.59
C THR A 251 -0.58 24.91 -9.08
N GLU A 252 -0.28 25.99 -8.35
CA GLU A 252 0.82 26.91 -8.68
C GLU A 252 2.22 26.33 -8.42
N VAL A 253 2.37 25.49 -7.39
CA VAL A 253 3.65 24.86 -7.02
C VAL A 253 4.03 23.73 -7.99
N SER A 254 3.04 23.15 -8.69
CA SER A 254 3.21 22.03 -9.59
C SER A 254 3.08 22.45 -11.06
N LYS A 255 3.86 23.46 -11.50
CA LYS A 255 4.14 23.66 -12.94
C LYS A 255 5.32 22.76 -13.34
N PRO A 256 5.07 21.56 -13.91
CA PRO A 256 6.11 20.55 -14.12
C PRO A 256 6.90 20.81 -15.41
N GLY A 257 6.51 21.81 -16.20
CA GLY A 257 7.05 22.06 -17.53
C GLY A 257 8.50 22.55 -17.57
N SER A 258 9.02 23.15 -16.48
CA SER A 258 10.40 23.66 -16.47
C SER A 258 11.41 22.62 -15.96
N VAL A 259 11.04 21.82 -14.97
CA VAL A 259 11.97 20.87 -14.31
C VAL A 259 12.14 19.58 -15.12
N TYR A 260 11.07 19.04 -15.70
CA TYR A 260 11.14 17.84 -16.55
C TYR A 260 11.92 18.13 -17.86
N PHE A 261 11.75 19.32 -18.45
CA PHE A 261 12.43 19.69 -19.69
C PHE A 261 13.93 19.98 -19.47
N HIS A 262 14.32 20.56 -18.33
CA HIS A 262 15.73 20.75 -17.98
C HIS A 262 16.45 19.45 -17.60
N PHE A 263 15.76 18.52 -16.93
CA PHE A 263 16.34 17.24 -16.54
C PHE A 263 16.51 16.29 -17.74
N VAL A 264 15.49 16.18 -18.59
CA VAL A 264 15.56 15.37 -19.83
C VAL A 264 16.52 16.00 -20.85
N GLY A 265 16.58 17.34 -20.92
CA GLY A 265 17.54 18.08 -21.74
C GLY A 265 19.01 17.86 -21.32
N SER A 266 19.29 17.86 -20.01
CA SER A 266 20.65 17.63 -19.48
C SER A 266 21.11 16.18 -19.68
N ILE A 267 20.21 15.20 -19.57
CA ILE A 267 20.53 13.78 -19.78
C ILE A 267 20.77 13.49 -21.27
N SER A 268 19.98 14.08 -22.18
CA SER A 268 20.18 13.90 -23.63
C SER A 268 21.48 14.51 -24.15
N ASN A 269 21.94 15.62 -23.58
CA ASN A 269 23.21 16.24 -23.99
C ASN A 269 24.42 15.44 -23.50
N THR A 270 24.33 14.86 -22.30
CA THR A 270 25.42 14.05 -21.72
C THR A 270 25.60 12.73 -22.47
N ARG A 271 24.51 12.13 -22.99
CA ARG A 271 24.57 10.88 -23.75
C ARG A 271 25.08 11.03 -25.19
N LYS A 272 24.98 12.22 -25.78
CA LYS A 272 25.52 12.51 -27.13
C LYS A 272 27.02 12.82 -27.13
N ASN A 273 27.55 13.40 -26.05
CA ASN A 273 28.99 13.66 -25.93
C ASN A 273 29.82 12.41 -25.60
N ILE A 274 29.20 11.33 -25.10
CA ILE A 274 29.90 10.07 -24.77
C ILE A 274 29.93 9.09 -25.95
N MET A 275 29.17 9.35 -27.02
CA MET A 275 29.05 8.45 -28.18
C MET A 275 29.75 8.98 -29.44
N ASN A 276 30.43 10.13 -29.34
CA ASN A 276 31.13 10.81 -30.45
C ASN A 276 32.62 11.08 -30.16
N ASP A 277 33.15 10.60 -29.03
CA ASP A 277 34.59 10.49 -28.73
C ASP A 277 34.98 9.00 -28.64
#